data_AF-A0A2D0HLE4-F1
#
_entry.id   AF-A0A2D0HLE4-F1
#
_cell.length_a   1.000
_cell.length_b   1.000
_cell.length_c   1.000
_cell.angle_alpha   90.00
_cell.angle_beta   90.00
_cell.angle_gamma   90.00
#
_symmetry.space_group_name_H-M   'P 1'
#
loop_
_entity.id
_entity.type
_entity.pdbx_description
1 polymer ?
#
loop_
_entity_poly.entity_id
_entity_poly.type
_entity_poly.pdbx_seq_one_letter_code
_entity_poly.pdbx_strand_id
1 'polypeptide(L)'
;MLGQLLDGRYQVLQILGGGGFGQTYIAQDTHRPGFPKCVVKHLKPVTRSPEFLETARRLFTSEAETLEQLGYHDQIPRLLAYFEDNQEFFLVQEFIEGHTLKAELFPNQRWTEDRVIQLLQQVLGILQFIHSHNVIHRDIKPDNIIRREQDSKLVLIDFGAVKQVQTQLLTIAGHTGATIIIGTPGYMSTEQGQGKPRPNSDIYSLGIIGIQSLTGLHPINFEEDPNTGEISWQHQANVSSELASVLSKMVLHHFKQRYQSAAEVLHVLKDIDPRVEARSLQLPSFAQPPQDSLAQQNSIGYPPVAILSGENYNRLETILLEFVGPIASRLLRQVAASASNFEELISQLALHLRENQQIDFKNKTMFLLEKPTLLQELTVKSDQSGINSNNLLNQESQVISDKFLEECERELAKLIGPIAKFLVQKAMKSSGQISRAEFVKILASQIPEPQKALQFQQRLLS
;
A
#
# COMPACT_ATOMS: atom_id res chain seq x y z
N MET A 1 5.34 -13.84 -16.64
CA MET A 1 6.21 -13.75 -15.46
C MET A 1 5.87 -14.80 -14.41
N LEU A 2 4.61 -15.00 -13.97
CA LEU A 2 4.30 -16.10 -13.04
C LEU A 2 4.75 -17.46 -13.58
N GLY A 3 5.43 -18.26 -12.75
CA GLY A 3 5.99 -19.56 -13.10
C GLY A 3 7.28 -19.52 -13.93
N GLN A 4 7.68 -18.34 -14.43
CA GLN A 4 8.92 -18.18 -15.19
C GLN A 4 10.15 -18.33 -14.29
N LEU A 5 11.19 -18.95 -14.85
CA LEU A 5 12.48 -19.13 -14.21
C LEU A 5 13.44 -18.04 -14.69
N LEU A 6 13.86 -17.16 -13.77
CA LEU A 6 14.82 -16.09 -14.04
C LEU A 6 16.23 -16.60 -13.73
N ASP A 7 17.20 -16.31 -14.60
CA ASP A 7 18.59 -16.78 -14.48
C ASP A 7 18.71 -18.32 -14.33
N GLY A 8 17.72 -19.06 -14.86
CA GLY A 8 17.64 -20.51 -14.67
C GLY A 8 17.49 -20.98 -13.22
N ARG A 9 17.25 -20.07 -12.26
CA ARG A 9 17.33 -20.34 -10.80
C ARG A 9 16.15 -19.79 -9.99
N TYR A 10 15.64 -18.61 -10.33
CA TYR A 10 14.62 -17.95 -9.51
C TYR A 10 13.24 -18.09 -10.14
N GLN A 11 12.41 -18.98 -9.59
CA GLN A 11 11.07 -19.21 -10.11
C GLN A 11 10.09 -18.20 -9.50
N VAL A 12 9.47 -17.37 -10.34
CA VAL A 12 8.52 -16.34 -9.90
C VAL A 12 7.22 -16.98 -9.39
N LEU A 13 6.91 -16.72 -8.12
CA LEU A 13 5.70 -17.23 -7.43
C LEU A 13 4.58 -16.20 -7.41
N GLN A 14 4.90 -14.93 -7.18
CA GLN A 14 3.91 -13.86 -7.02
C GLN A 14 4.45 -12.52 -7.52
N ILE A 15 3.56 -11.69 -8.06
CA ILE A 15 3.86 -10.29 -8.37
C ILE A 15 3.41 -9.43 -7.18
N LEU A 16 4.35 -8.72 -6.54
CA LEU A 16 4.05 -7.87 -5.39
C LEU A 16 3.54 -6.49 -5.80
N GLY A 17 4.06 -5.97 -6.91
CA GLY A 17 3.69 -4.66 -7.42
C GLY A 17 4.63 -4.20 -8.53
N GLY A 18 4.32 -3.06 -9.14
CA GLY A 18 5.15 -2.45 -10.16
C GLY A 18 4.88 -0.96 -10.28
N GLY A 19 5.93 -0.20 -10.59
CA GLY A 19 5.88 1.22 -10.90
C GLY A 19 6.38 1.49 -12.32
N GLY A 20 6.52 2.75 -12.71
CA GLY A 20 6.86 3.14 -14.09
C GLY A 20 8.18 2.61 -14.65
N PHE A 21 9.03 1.98 -13.85
CA PHE A 21 10.40 1.58 -14.22
C PHE A 21 10.76 0.16 -13.78
N GLY A 22 9.83 -0.57 -13.17
CA GLY A 22 10.14 -1.92 -12.71
C GLY A 22 9.00 -2.64 -12.01
N GLN A 23 9.24 -3.91 -11.76
CA GLN A 23 8.29 -4.83 -11.14
C GLN A 23 8.99 -5.62 -10.04
N THR A 24 8.28 -5.90 -8.96
CA THR A 24 8.81 -6.67 -7.84
C THR A 24 8.05 -7.98 -7.71
N TYR A 25 8.79 -9.06 -7.52
CA TYR A 25 8.26 -10.41 -7.42
C TYR A 25 8.68 -11.07 -6.10
N ILE A 26 7.84 -11.97 -5.59
CA ILE A 26 8.33 -13.08 -4.77
C ILE A 26 8.70 -14.21 -5.72
N ALA A 27 9.90 -14.74 -5.55
CA ALA A 27 10.37 -15.94 -6.24
C ALA A 27 10.86 -16.96 -5.21
N GLN A 28 11.12 -18.18 -5.66
CA GLN A 28 11.87 -19.19 -4.91
C GLN A 28 13.19 -19.49 -5.61
N ASP A 29 14.23 -19.71 -4.81
CA ASP A 29 15.53 -20.15 -5.30
C ASP A 29 15.53 -21.67 -5.50
N THR A 30 15.47 -22.12 -6.76
CA THR A 30 15.37 -23.55 -7.10
C THR A 30 16.66 -24.33 -6.88
N HIS A 31 17.79 -23.64 -6.69
CA HIS A 31 19.10 -24.26 -6.52
C HIS A 31 19.46 -24.50 -5.06
N ARG A 32 18.70 -23.94 -4.11
CA ARG A 32 18.94 -24.13 -2.67
C ARG A 32 17.98 -25.17 -2.08
N PRO A 33 18.45 -26.06 -1.18
CA PRO A 33 17.58 -26.98 -0.46
C PRO A 33 16.44 -26.23 0.25
N GLY A 34 15.22 -26.76 0.15
CA GLY A 34 14.04 -26.18 0.77
C GLY A 34 13.40 -25.01 -0.02
N PHE A 35 13.93 -24.67 -1.20
CA PHE A 35 13.35 -23.67 -2.11
C PHE A 35 13.01 -22.33 -1.42
N PRO A 36 13.97 -21.72 -0.70
CA PRO A 36 13.70 -20.53 0.10
C PRO A 36 13.17 -19.39 -0.78
N LYS A 37 12.22 -18.63 -0.24
CA LYS A 37 11.68 -17.45 -0.91
C LYS A 37 12.70 -16.32 -0.95
N CYS A 38 12.65 -15.54 -2.02
CA CYS A 38 13.42 -14.32 -2.21
C CYS A 38 12.57 -13.24 -2.88
N VAL A 39 12.96 -11.99 -2.73
CA VAL A 39 12.39 -10.87 -3.47
C VAL A 39 13.23 -10.63 -4.72
N VAL A 40 12.60 -10.54 -5.89
CA VAL A 40 13.27 -10.17 -7.14
C VAL A 40 12.74 -8.81 -7.58
N LYS A 41 13.59 -7.79 -7.57
CA LYS A 41 13.30 -6.51 -8.21
C LYS A 41 13.79 -6.54 -9.64
N HIS A 42 12.90 -6.19 -10.53
CA HIS A 42 13.14 -6.20 -11.96
C HIS A 42 13.03 -4.77 -12.49
N LEU A 43 14.17 -4.21 -12.89
CA LEU A 43 14.26 -2.89 -13.52
C LEU A 43 14.23 -3.07 -15.04
N LYS A 44 13.23 -2.47 -15.68
CA LYS A 44 13.08 -2.46 -17.14
C LYS A 44 13.47 -1.10 -17.69
N PRO A 45 14.56 -1.00 -18.46
CA PRO A 45 14.91 0.23 -19.15
C PRO A 45 13.76 0.74 -20.03
N VAL A 46 13.48 2.04 -19.96
CA VAL A 46 12.43 2.68 -20.78
C VAL A 46 12.85 2.78 -22.25
N THR A 47 14.16 2.83 -22.48
CA THR A 47 14.76 2.82 -23.81
C THR A 47 15.95 1.86 -23.83
N ARG A 48 16.28 1.37 -25.02
CA ARG A 48 17.44 0.52 -25.27
C ARG A 48 18.61 1.31 -25.87
N SER A 49 18.61 2.64 -25.73
CA SER A 49 19.77 3.43 -26.19
C SER A 49 21.01 3.04 -25.38
N PRO A 50 22.18 2.91 -26.01
CA PRO A 50 23.40 2.49 -25.33
C PRO A 50 23.75 3.35 -24.09
N GLU A 51 23.59 4.67 -24.19
CA GLU A 51 23.90 5.61 -23.11
C GLU A 51 22.95 5.43 -21.92
N PHE A 52 21.67 5.15 -22.20
CA PHE A 52 20.68 4.88 -21.16
C PHE A 52 20.94 3.55 -20.48
N LEU A 53 21.26 2.51 -21.26
CA LEU A 53 21.57 1.18 -20.73
C LEU A 53 22.83 1.18 -19.87
N GLU A 54 23.88 1.90 -20.29
CA GLU A 54 25.10 2.05 -19.49
C GLU A 54 24.81 2.79 -18.17
N THR A 55 24.00 3.83 -18.24
CA THR A 55 23.55 4.57 -17.06
C THR A 55 22.73 3.65 -16.13
N ALA A 56 21.72 2.96 -16.65
CA ALA A 56 20.91 2.00 -15.89
C ALA A 56 21.76 0.89 -15.24
N ARG A 57 22.71 0.33 -15.99
CA ARG A 57 23.65 -0.69 -15.51
C ARG A 57 24.47 -0.21 -14.33
N ARG A 58 25.15 0.94 -14.48
CA ARG A 58 25.98 1.51 -13.40
C ARG A 58 25.20 1.66 -12.11
N LEU A 59 23.93 2.03 -12.24
CA LEU A 59 23.07 2.39 -11.13
C LEU A 59 22.47 1.18 -10.45
N PHE A 60 22.14 0.18 -11.25
CA PHE A 60 21.78 -1.14 -10.77
C PHE A 60 22.94 -1.80 -10.01
N THR A 61 24.16 -1.74 -10.55
CA THR A 61 25.37 -2.22 -9.87
C THR A 61 25.59 -1.47 -8.55
N SER A 62 25.39 -0.15 -8.51
CA SER A 62 25.53 0.63 -7.28
C SER A 62 24.51 0.25 -6.20
N GLU A 63 23.26 -0.09 -6.55
CA GLU A 63 22.29 -0.61 -5.56
C GLU A 63 22.75 -1.97 -5.02
N ALA A 64 23.24 -2.87 -5.88
CA ALA A 64 23.79 -4.15 -5.48
C ALA A 64 24.99 -3.98 -4.52
N GLU A 65 25.97 -3.15 -4.87
CA GLU A 65 27.13 -2.84 -4.01
C GLU A 65 26.70 -2.27 -2.65
N THR A 66 25.72 -1.36 -2.64
CA THR A 66 25.19 -0.78 -1.40
C THR A 66 24.56 -1.86 -0.52
N LEU A 67 23.74 -2.75 -1.08
CA LEU A 67 23.09 -3.81 -0.32
C LEU A 67 24.08 -4.90 0.12
N GLU A 68 25.08 -5.21 -0.68
CA GLU A 68 26.17 -6.10 -0.29
C GLU A 68 26.91 -5.53 0.92
N GLN A 69 27.19 -4.23 0.89
CA GLN A 69 27.83 -3.53 2.00
C GLN A 69 26.96 -3.48 3.25
N LEU A 70 25.64 -3.30 3.14
CA LEU A 70 24.76 -3.07 4.30
C LEU A 70 24.06 -4.33 4.83
N GLY A 71 23.92 -5.37 3.99
CA GLY A 71 23.11 -6.57 4.25
C GLY A 71 23.61 -7.46 5.39
N TYR A 72 24.77 -7.18 5.97
CA TYR A 72 25.23 -7.85 7.19
C TYR A 72 24.44 -7.41 8.43
N HIS A 73 23.70 -6.30 8.36
CA HIS A 73 22.86 -5.82 9.44
C HIS A 73 21.52 -6.58 9.49
N ASP A 74 21.14 -7.09 10.67
CA ASP A 74 19.94 -7.94 10.87
C ASP A 74 18.60 -7.29 10.45
N GLN A 75 18.54 -5.96 10.41
CA GLN A 75 17.35 -5.18 10.03
C GLN A 75 17.42 -4.61 8.59
N ILE A 76 18.29 -5.16 7.74
CA ILE A 76 18.43 -4.83 6.32
C ILE A 76 18.47 -6.15 5.52
N PRO A 77 17.67 -6.32 4.45
CA PRO A 77 17.71 -7.53 3.64
C PRO A 77 19.07 -7.76 3.01
N ARG A 78 19.53 -9.02 3.01
CA ARG A 78 20.74 -9.41 2.30
C ARG A 78 20.56 -9.38 0.79
N LEU A 79 21.61 -8.99 0.08
CA LEU A 79 21.74 -9.31 -1.34
C LEU A 79 21.99 -10.81 -1.51
N LEU A 80 21.26 -11.45 -2.42
CA LEU A 80 21.44 -12.87 -2.74
C LEU A 80 22.08 -13.07 -4.12
N ALA A 81 21.70 -12.22 -5.08
CA ALA A 81 22.28 -12.15 -6.40
C ALA A 81 21.90 -10.84 -7.09
N TYR A 82 22.63 -10.48 -8.12
CA TYR A 82 22.20 -9.48 -9.09
C TYR A 82 22.66 -9.97 -10.48
N PHE A 83 21.83 -9.80 -11.48
CA PHE A 83 22.16 -10.21 -12.85
C PHE A 83 21.45 -9.34 -13.87
N GLU A 84 21.90 -9.46 -15.11
CA GLU A 84 21.25 -8.87 -16.27
C GLU A 84 20.84 -10.00 -17.21
N ASP A 85 19.63 -9.91 -17.74
CA ASP A 85 19.16 -10.77 -18.81
C ASP A 85 18.43 -9.93 -19.85
N ASN A 86 18.77 -10.09 -21.13
CA ASN A 86 18.14 -9.38 -22.25
C ASN A 86 18.07 -7.84 -22.08
N GLN A 87 19.13 -7.23 -21.52
CA GLN A 87 19.19 -5.79 -21.20
C GLN A 87 18.17 -5.33 -20.14
N GLU A 88 17.59 -6.26 -19.39
CA GLU A 88 16.80 -6.01 -18.18
C GLU A 88 17.63 -6.40 -16.94
N PHE A 89 17.41 -5.71 -15.83
CA PHE A 89 18.25 -5.86 -14.63
C PHE A 89 17.46 -6.43 -13.46
N PHE A 90 18.03 -7.40 -12.75
CA PHE A 90 17.35 -8.20 -11.73
C PHE A 90 18.14 -8.26 -10.43
N LEU A 91 17.58 -7.71 -9.36
CA LEU A 91 18.18 -7.68 -8.03
C LEU A 91 17.44 -8.67 -7.14
N VAL A 92 18.15 -9.66 -6.61
CA VAL A 92 17.59 -10.70 -5.77
C VAL A 92 18.00 -10.47 -4.32
N GLN A 93 17.02 -10.35 -3.45
CA GLN A 93 17.20 -10.02 -2.04
C GLN A 93 16.51 -11.06 -1.16
N GLU A 94 16.93 -11.10 0.10
CA GLU A 94 16.25 -11.86 1.15
C GLU A 94 14.76 -11.49 1.24
N PHE A 95 13.91 -12.51 1.33
CA PHE A 95 12.50 -12.31 1.61
C PHE A 95 12.28 -12.18 3.12
N ILE A 96 11.67 -11.07 3.54
CA ILE A 96 11.35 -10.82 4.94
C ILE A 96 9.90 -11.22 5.19
N GLU A 97 9.70 -12.31 5.93
CA GLU A 97 8.38 -12.73 6.40
C GLU A 97 7.83 -11.73 7.42
N GLY A 98 6.65 -11.18 7.15
CA GLY A 98 6.06 -10.09 7.92
C GLY A 98 5.06 -9.27 7.14
N HIS A 99 4.77 -8.07 7.64
CA HIS A 99 3.89 -7.09 6.98
C HIS A 99 4.50 -5.69 7.03
N THR A 100 4.10 -4.82 6.12
CA THR A 100 4.60 -3.43 6.10
C THR A 100 4.02 -2.62 7.25
N LEU A 101 4.77 -1.61 7.70
CA LEU A 101 4.31 -0.65 8.72
C LEU A 101 3.05 0.08 8.26
N LYS A 102 2.87 0.27 6.94
CA LYS A 102 1.63 0.78 6.36
C LYS A 102 0.40 -0.02 6.79
N ALA A 103 0.52 -1.35 6.87
CA ALA A 103 -0.57 -2.21 7.31
C ALA A 103 -0.85 -2.09 8.82
N GLU A 104 0.02 -1.44 9.58
CA GLU A 104 -0.22 -1.13 11.00
C GLU A 104 -0.82 0.28 11.22
N LEU A 105 -0.74 1.17 10.23
CA LEU A 105 -1.16 2.57 10.29
C LEU A 105 -2.56 2.75 9.68
N PHE A 106 -3.58 2.39 10.45
CA PHE A 106 -4.97 2.55 10.03
C PHE A 106 -5.43 4.01 10.11
N PRO A 107 -6.21 4.50 9.14
CA PRO A 107 -6.79 5.84 9.20
C PRO A 107 -7.60 6.05 10.47
N ASN A 108 -7.44 7.22 11.10
CA ASN A 108 -8.09 7.63 12.35
C ASN A 108 -7.75 6.76 13.58
N GLN A 109 -6.82 5.81 13.47
CA GLN A 109 -6.32 5.06 14.60
C GLN A 109 -5.02 5.67 15.12
N ARG A 110 -5.05 6.12 16.37
CA ARG A 110 -3.90 6.72 17.05
C ARG A 110 -3.11 5.67 17.81
N TRP A 111 -1.79 5.78 17.76
CA TRP A 111 -0.88 4.97 18.56
C TRP A 111 -0.59 5.67 19.89
N THR A 112 -0.18 4.88 20.88
CA THR A 112 0.37 5.42 22.13
C THR A 112 1.76 5.99 21.89
N GLU A 113 2.18 6.94 22.72
CA GLU A 113 3.53 7.51 22.67
C GLU A 113 4.60 6.43 22.80
N ASP A 114 4.44 5.49 23.73
CA ASP A 114 5.39 4.39 23.91
C ASP A 114 5.61 3.61 22.61
N ARG A 115 4.53 3.33 21.87
CA ARG A 115 4.63 2.60 20.60
C ARG A 115 5.32 3.44 19.53
N VAL A 116 5.07 4.74 19.50
CA VAL A 116 5.74 5.67 18.57
C VAL A 116 7.22 5.83 18.92
N ILE A 117 7.58 5.95 20.20
CA ILE A 117 8.96 6.01 20.66
C ILE A 117 9.71 4.72 20.29
N GLN A 118 9.11 3.54 20.50
CA GLN A 118 9.69 2.26 20.08
C GLN A 118 9.90 2.17 18.57
N LEU A 119 8.93 2.66 17.78
CA LEU A 119 9.06 2.77 16.33
C LEU A 119 10.25 3.66 15.95
N LEU A 120 10.31 4.87 16.50
CA LEU A 120 11.37 5.84 16.23
C LEU A 120 12.75 5.25 16.59
N GLN A 121 12.90 4.67 17.78
CA GLN A 121 14.15 4.07 18.24
C GLN A 121 14.63 2.95 17.31
N GLN A 122 13.74 2.06 16.89
CA GLN A 122 14.11 0.97 15.97
C GLN A 122 14.56 1.49 14.60
N VAL A 123 13.81 2.41 13.98
CA VAL A 123 14.19 2.94 12.66
C VAL A 123 15.43 3.83 12.75
N LEU A 124 15.54 4.69 13.77
CA LEU A 124 16.72 5.53 13.97
C LEU A 124 18.00 4.71 14.18
N GLY A 125 17.92 3.55 14.83
CA GLY A 125 19.06 2.63 14.93
C GLY A 125 19.55 2.17 13.57
N ILE A 126 18.62 1.81 12.67
CA ILE A 126 18.94 1.45 11.29
C ILE A 126 19.50 2.68 10.53
N LEU A 127 18.88 3.85 10.66
CA LEU A 127 19.35 5.08 10.02
C LEU A 127 20.76 5.46 10.46
N GLN A 128 21.05 5.36 11.76
CA GLN A 128 22.38 5.59 12.30
C GLN A 128 23.42 4.69 11.62
N PHE A 129 23.10 3.40 11.48
CA PHE A 129 23.97 2.43 10.84
C PHE A 129 24.21 2.74 9.36
N ILE A 130 23.17 3.02 8.57
CA ILE A 130 23.36 3.28 7.12
C ILE A 130 24.06 4.63 6.89
N HIS A 131 23.77 5.64 7.72
CA HIS A 131 24.39 6.96 7.64
C HIS A 131 25.89 6.89 7.99
N SER A 132 26.30 6.01 8.91
CA SER A 132 27.74 5.80 9.19
C SER A 132 28.51 5.16 8.04
N HIS A 133 27.79 4.53 7.10
CA HIS A 133 28.33 3.99 5.85
C HIS A 133 28.19 4.98 4.68
N ASN A 134 27.85 6.25 4.94
CA ASN A 134 27.60 7.29 3.95
C ASN A 134 26.44 6.99 2.98
N VAL A 135 25.51 6.13 3.38
CA VAL A 135 24.31 5.80 2.60
C VAL A 135 23.13 6.59 3.15
N ILE A 136 22.37 7.25 2.28
CA ILE A 136 21.09 7.91 2.62
C ILE A 136 19.97 7.09 2.00
N HIS A 137 18.93 6.75 2.77
CA HIS A 137 17.87 5.87 2.29
C HIS A 137 16.99 6.54 1.23
N ARG A 138 16.57 7.78 1.48
CA ARG A 138 15.81 8.67 0.58
C ARG A 138 14.37 8.27 0.28
N ASP A 139 13.90 7.13 0.75
CA ASP A 139 12.49 6.73 0.58
C ASP A 139 11.93 6.15 1.87
N ILE A 140 12.20 6.80 3.00
CA ILE A 140 11.60 6.38 4.27
C ILE A 140 10.11 6.66 4.23
N LYS A 141 9.32 5.59 4.31
CA LYS A 141 7.85 5.61 4.33
C LYS A 141 7.33 4.27 4.90
N PRO A 142 6.06 4.20 5.32
CA PRO A 142 5.51 2.98 5.91
C PRO A 142 5.51 1.76 4.98
N ASP A 143 5.46 1.94 3.66
CA ASP A 143 5.55 0.84 2.68
C ASP A 143 6.92 0.15 2.67
N ASN A 144 8.00 0.88 3.03
CA ASN A 144 9.38 0.39 2.94
C ASN A 144 9.95 -0.09 4.28
N ILE A 145 9.06 -0.29 5.26
CA ILE A 145 9.43 -0.73 6.59
C ILE A 145 8.58 -1.96 6.89
N ILE A 146 9.19 -3.12 7.13
CA ILE A 146 8.49 -4.38 7.41
C ILE A 146 8.63 -4.74 8.89
N ARG A 147 7.51 -5.03 9.57
CA ARG A 147 7.52 -5.74 10.84
C ARG A 147 7.72 -7.23 10.57
N ARG A 148 8.91 -7.72 10.90
CA ARG A 148 9.31 -9.12 10.73
C ARG A 148 8.54 -10.01 11.72
N GLU A 149 7.96 -11.09 11.22
CA GLU A 149 7.04 -11.94 11.99
C GLU A 149 7.74 -12.69 13.13
N GLN A 150 8.91 -13.26 12.86
CA GLN A 150 9.63 -14.13 13.81
C GLN A 150 10.02 -13.46 15.14
N ASP A 151 10.29 -12.15 15.14
CA ASP A 151 10.82 -11.43 16.32
C ASP A 151 10.24 -10.03 16.50
N SER A 152 9.25 -9.65 15.68
CA SER A 152 8.64 -8.32 15.67
C SER A 152 9.65 -7.19 15.47
N LYS A 153 10.86 -7.43 14.97
CA LYS A 153 11.80 -6.35 14.63
C LYS A 153 11.39 -5.66 13.35
N LEU A 154 11.83 -4.42 13.24
CA LEU A 154 11.55 -3.58 12.11
C LEU A 154 12.68 -3.68 11.09
N VAL A 155 12.37 -4.01 9.85
CA VAL A 155 13.34 -4.21 8.76
C VAL A 155 13.14 -3.12 7.72
N LEU A 156 14.20 -2.40 7.40
CA LEU A 156 14.18 -1.36 6.37
C LEU A 156 14.51 -1.98 5.01
N ILE A 157 13.63 -1.80 4.04
CA ILE A 157 13.77 -2.33 2.69
C ILE A 157 13.84 -1.19 1.67
N ASP A 158 14.15 -1.50 0.41
CA ASP A 158 14.07 -0.55 -0.70
C ASP A 158 15.01 0.66 -0.61
N PHE A 159 16.30 0.37 -0.45
CA PHE A 159 17.38 1.35 -0.52
C PHE A 159 17.36 2.12 -1.85
N GLY A 160 16.95 3.38 -1.79
CA GLY A 160 16.57 4.22 -2.93
C GLY A 160 17.70 4.69 -3.85
N ALA A 161 18.79 3.91 -4.00
CA ALA A 161 19.88 4.21 -4.92
C ALA A 161 19.35 4.41 -6.35
N VAL A 162 18.38 3.59 -6.78
CA VAL A 162 17.74 3.66 -8.12
C VAL A 162 16.79 4.85 -8.32
N LYS A 163 16.45 5.63 -7.28
CA LYS A 163 15.56 6.81 -7.45
C LYS A 163 16.30 8.09 -7.84
N GLN A 164 17.54 8.31 -7.39
CA GLN A 164 18.36 9.49 -7.80
C GLN A 164 18.67 9.49 -9.30
N VAL A 165 18.75 8.29 -9.84
CA VAL A 165 18.95 7.88 -11.23
C VAL A 165 17.79 8.26 -12.11
N GLN A 166 16.58 8.09 -11.57
CA GLN A 166 15.34 8.31 -12.26
C GLN A 166 15.18 9.80 -12.61
N THR A 167 15.60 10.69 -11.71
CA THR A 167 15.70 12.14 -11.99
C THR A 167 16.71 12.43 -13.10
N GLN A 168 17.90 11.81 -13.07
CA GLN A 168 18.92 12.02 -14.11
C GLN A 168 18.48 11.47 -15.48
N LEU A 169 17.88 10.28 -15.52
CA LEU A 169 17.43 9.62 -16.74
C LEU A 169 16.21 10.30 -17.38
N LEU A 170 15.25 10.79 -16.58
CA LEU A 170 14.12 11.59 -17.08
C LEU A 170 14.58 12.94 -17.64
N THR A 171 15.62 13.53 -17.04
CA THR A 171 16.27 14.75 -17.53
C THR A 171 17.01 14.51 -18.85
N ILE A 172 17.71 13.38 -18.98
CA ILE A 172 18.45 13.00 -20.19
C ILE A 172 17.50 12.62 -21.35
N ALA A 173 16.34 12.03 -21.07
CA ALA A 173 15.35 11.64 -22.08
C ALA A 173 14.51 12.79 -22.66
N GLY A 174 14.85 14.06 -22.37
CA GLY A 174 14.13 15.23 -22.91
C GLY A 174 12.72 15.44 -22.36
N HIS A 175 12.35 14.75 -21.26
CA HIS A 175 11.08 14.96 -20.56
C HIS A 175 11.20 16.13 -19.58
N THR A 176 11.47 17.34 -20.10
CA THR A 176 11.74 18.55 -19.31
C THR A 176 10.48 19.34 -18.89
N GLY A 177 9.29 18.76 -19.02
CA GLY A 177 8.02 19.49 -18.82
C GLY A 177 7.29 19.27 -17.49
N ALA A 178 7.63 18.21 -16.75
CA ALA A 178 7.02 17.92 -15.46
C ALA A 178 8.13 17.78 -14.43
N THR A 179 8.12 18.63 -13.41
CA THR A 179 8.82 18.39 -12.15
C THR A 179 8.23 17.12 -11.56
N ILE A 180 8.68 15.94 -12.02
CA ILE A 180 8.23 14.67 -11.48
C ILE A 180 8.84 14.62 -10.08
N ILE A 181 8.01 14.93 -9.09
CA ILE A 181 8.35 14.78 -7.67
C ILE A 181 8.49 13.27 -7.45
N ILE A 182 9.72 12.77 -7.43
CA ILE A 182 10.01 11.34 -7.26
C ILE A 182 10.07 11.01 -5.78
N GLY A 183 8.92 10.64 -5.22
CA GLY A 183 8.75 10.05 -3.90
C GLY A 183 7.28 9.97 -3.55
N THR A 184 6.95 9.29 -2.46
CA THR A 184 5.56 9.15 -2.04
C THR A 184 5.09 10.50 -1.45
N PRO A 185 4.02 11.11 -2.01
CA PRO A 185 3.52 12.40 -1.51
C PRO A 185 3.30 12.38 0.00
N GLY A 186 3.75 13.43 0.68
CA GLY A 186 3.56 13.62 2.13
C GLY A 186 4.75 13.24 3.02
N TYR A 187 5.63 12.32 2.62
CA TYR A 187 6.80 11.91 3.46
C TYR A 187 8.12 12.56 3.04
N MET A 188 8.21 13.05 1.81
CA MET A 188 9.43 13.60 1.24
C MET A 188 9.72 14.99 1.81
N SER A 189 10.98 15.26 2.18
CA SER A 189 11.45 16.60 2.53
C SER A 189 11.69 17.49 1.31
N THR A 190 11.61 18.81 1.48
CA THR A 190 11.78 19.78 0.40
C THR A 190 13.14 19.66 -0.30
N GLU A 191 14.24 19.51 0.44
CA GLU A 191 15.57 19.37 -0.15
C GLU A 191 15.75 18.06 -0.93
N GLN A 192 15.05 17.01 -0.53
CA GLN A 192 15.01 15.76 -1.28
C GLN A 192 14.23 15.93 -2.59
N GLY A 193 13.11 16.66 -2.57
CA GLY A 193 12.37 17.02 -3.78
C GLY A 193 13.18 17.88 -4.76
N GLN A 194 14.17 18.63 -4.25
CA GLN A 194 15.15 19.38 -5.04
C GLN A 194 16.35 18.55 -5.50
N GLY A 195 16.36 17.24 -5.24
CA GLY A 195 17.45 16.33 -5.63
C GLY A 195 18.72 16.48 -4.77
N LYS A 196 18.63 17.10 -3.59
CA LYS A 196 19.75 17.32 -2.66
C LYS A 196 19.51 16.62 -1.31
N PRO A 197 19.28 15.30 -1.30
CA PRO A 197 19.00 14.59 -0.06
C PRO A 197 20.21 14.62 0.87
N ARG A 198 19.92 14.58 2.17
CA ARG A 198 20.89 14.57 3.27
C ARG A 198 20.51 13.47 4.27
N PRO A 199 21.41 13.05 5.17
CA PRO A 199 21.05 12.11 6.24
C PRO A 199 19.81 12.57 7.03
N ASN A 200 19.69 13.86 7.33
CA ASN A 200 18.53 14.41 8.03
C ASN A 200 17.27 14.63 7.16
N SER A 201 17.31 14.27 5.87
CA SER A 201 16.11 14.08 5.06
C SER A 201 15.38 12.80 5.48
N ASP A 202 16.11 11.71 5.77
CA ASP A 202 15.52 10.47 6.28
C ASP A 202 14.88 10.68 7.67
N ILE A 203 15.50 11.53 8.49
CA ILE A 203 14.99 11.91 9.82
C ILE A 203 13.65 12.65 9.68
N TYR A 204 13.54 13.59 8.74
CA TYR A 204 12.28 14.27 8.45
C TYR A 204 11.18 13.27 8.09
N SER A 205 11.46 12.38 7.14
CA SER A 205 10.49 11.38 6.69
C SER A 205 10.06 10.44 7.82
N LEU A 206 10.96 10.06 8.71
CA LEU A 206 10.62 9.29 9.91
C LEU A 206 9.76 10.10 10.90
N GLY A 207 10.06 11.40 11.06
CA GLY A 207 9.26 12.31 11.88
C GLY A 207 7.80 12.39 11.38
N ILE A 208 7.61 12.47 10.06
CA ILE A 208 6.29 12.41 9.44
C ILE A 208 5.53 11.13 9.79
N ILE A 209 6.21 9.97 9.74
CA ILE A 209 5.61 8.69 10.15
C ILE A 209 5.22 8.71 11.64
N GLY A 210 6.06 9.29 12.50
CA GLY A 210 5.76 9.46 13.93
C GLY A 210 4.50 10.30 14.16
N ILE A 211 4.38 11.44 13.47
CA ILE A 211 3.20 12.32 13.54
C ILE A 211 1.96 11.61 13.00
N GLN A 212 2.06 10.91 11.87
CA GLN A 212 0.97 10.10 11.32
C GLN A 212 0.50 9.05 12.32
N SER A 213 1.43 8.40 13.02
CA SER A 213 1.11 7.37 14.01
C SER A 213 0.35 7.95 15.21
N LEU A 214 0.68 9.17 15.67
CA LEU A 214 0.01 9.83 16.80
C LEU A 214 -1.34 10.44 16.42
N THR A 215 -1.47 10.98 15.22
CA THR A 215 -2.68 11.68 14.77
C THR A 215 -3.70 10.72 14.15
N GLY A 216 -3.23 9.62 13.54
CA GLY A 216 -4.03 8.73 12.70
C GLY A 216 -4.32 9.32 11.31
N LEU A 217 -3.72 10.46 10.96
CA LEU A 217 -3.98 11.17 9.69
C LEU A 217 -2.90 10.87 8.66
N HIS A 218 -3.32 10.74 7.40
CA HIS A 218 -2.37 10.62 6.30
C HIS A 218 -1.59 11.94 6.13
N PRO A 219 -0.26 11.92 5.87
CA PRO A 219 0.55 13.15 5.84
C PRO A 219 0.11 14.23 4.85
N ILE A 220 -0.59 13.86 3.77
CA ILE A 220 -1.15 14.82 2.81
C ILE A 220 -2.26 15.70 3.40
N ASN A 221 -2.85 15.27 4.51
CA ASN A 221 -3.93 15.96 5.20
C ASN A 221 -3.42 16.75 6.41
N PHE A 222 -2.11 16.84 6.62
CA PHE A 222 -1.57 17.66 7.69
C PHE A 222 -1.77 19.14 7.38
N GLU A 223 -2.21 19.88 8.38
CA GLU A 223 -2.34 21.33 8.28
C GLU A 223 -0.95 21.97 8.41
N GLU A 224 -0.76 23.08 7.71
CA GLU A 224 0.44 23.91 7.80
C GLU A 224 0.08 25.22 8.49
N ASP A 225 0.97 25.71 9.36
CA ASP A 225 0.86 27.06 9.89
C ASP A 225 1.09 28.08 8.75
N PRO A 226 0.15 29.02 8.52
CA PRO A 226 0.19 29.89 7.36
C PRO A 226 1.33 30.93 7.38
N ASN A 227 1.93 31.17 8.55
CA ASN A 227 3.02 32.15 8.70
C ASN A 227 4.40 31.49 8.54
N THR A 228 4.53 30.24 8.97
CA THR A 228 5.81 29.53 9.02
C THR A 228 5.95 28.43 7.96
N GLY A 229 4.83 27.88 7.47
CA GLY A 229 4.80 26.71 6.59
C GLY A 229 5.17 25.40 7.30
N GLU A 230 5.26 25.42 8.63
CA GLU A 230 5.55 24.24 9.44
C GLU A 230 4.28 23.44 9.72
N ILE A 231 4.42 22.14 9.90
CA ILE A 231 3.27 21.25 10.13
C ILE A 231 2.64 21.53 11.51
N SER A 232 1.36 21.90 11.51
CA SER A 232 0.53 22.10 12.69
C SER A 232 -0.28 20.84 12.99
N TRP A 233 0.25 19.97 13.85
CA TRP A 233 -0.35 18.65 14.13
C TRP A 233 -0.68 18.40 15.60
N GLN A 234 -0.04 19.13 16.53
CA GLN A 234 -0.12 18.84 17.97
C GLN A 234 -1.55 18.92 18.50
N HIS A 235 -2.39 19.81 17.95
CA HIS A 235 -3.79 19.95 18.32
C HIS A 235 -4.67 18.74 17.92
N GLN A 236 -4.14 17.84 17.08
CA GLN A 236 -4.83 16.66 16.55
C GLN A 236 -4.36 15.36 17.21
N ALA A 237 -3.45 15.42 18.19
CA ALA A 237 -2.92 14.27 18.91
C ALA A 237 -2.98 14.50 20.42
N ASN A 238 -3.05 13.41 21.19
CA ASN A 238 -2.78 13.45 22.62
C ASN A 238 -1.32 13.04 22.81
N VAL A 239 -0.46 14.01 23.08
CA VAL A 239 1.00 13.82 23.11
C VAL A 239 1.65 14.71 24.19
N SER A 240 2.66 14.19 24.85
CA SER A 240 3.53 14.89 25.80
C SER A 240 4.27 16.04 25.12
N SER A 241 4.60 17.06 25.90
CA SER A 241 5.33 18.23 25.38
C SER A 241 6.71 17.85 24.84
N GLU A 242 7.32 16.83 25.43
CA GLU A 242 8.64 16.29 25.13
C GLU A 242 8.64 15.58 23.78
N LEU A 243 7.74 14.61 23.57
CA LEU A 243 7.66 13.89 22.30
C LEU A 243 7.18 14.81 21.16
N ALA A 244 6.26 15.73 21.46
CA ALA A 244 5.81 16.73 20.51
C ALA A 244 6.97 17.62 20.03
N SER A 245 7.81 18.11 20.95
CA SER A 245 9.00 18.90 20.64
C SER A 245 9.99 18.12 19.77
N VAL A 246 10.24 16.84 20.09
CA VAL A 246 11.12 15.99 19.27
C VAL A 246 10.59 15.83 17.85
N LEU A 247 9.34 15.42 17.68
CA LEU A 247 8.75 15.21 16.36
C LEU A 247 8.66 16.51 15.56
N SER A 248 8.26 17.62 16.18
CA SER A 248 8.24 18.93 15.53
C SER A 248 9.64 19.35 15.06
N LYS A 249 10.69 19.14 15.87
CA LYS A 249 12.08 19.43 15.44
C LYS A 249 12.57 18.49 14.35
N MET A 250 12.14 17.22 14.32
CA MET A 250 12.47 16.29 13.22
C MET A 250 11.90 16.77 11.87
N VAL A 251 10.74 17.41 11.87
CA VAL A 251 10.01 17.78 10.64
C VAL A 251 10.13 19.25 10.23
N LEU A 252 11.02 20.03 10.84
CA LEU A 252 11.20 21.45 10.47
C LEU A 252 11.48 21.63 8.97
N HIS A 253 10.92 22.65 8.32
CA HIS A 253 11.10 22.88 6.89
C HIS A 253 12.58 23.05 6.54
N HIS A 254 13.30 23.90 7.28
CA HIS A 254 14.73 24.11 7.04
C HIS A 254 15.60 22.99 7.65
N PHE A 255 16.19 22.16 6.79
CA PHE A 255 17.05 21.03 7.20
C PHE A 255 18.19 21.37 8.19
N LYS A 256 18.69 22.60 8.24
CA LYS A 256 19.76 23.00 9.18
C LYS A 256 19.26 23.14 10.62
N GLN A 257 17.95 23.30 10.81
CA GLN A 257 17.33 23.48 12.12
C GLN A 257 16.83 22.16 12.71
N ARG A 258 16.73 21.11 11.89
CA ARG A 258 16.43 19.74 12.34
C ARG A 258 17.58 19.17 13.18
N TYR A 259 17.33 18.00 13.76
CA TYR A 259 18.41 17.12 14.20
C TYR A 259 19.36 16.80 13.05
N GLN A 260 20.67 16.82 13.30
CA GLN A 260 21.69 16.64 12.27
C GLN A 260 22.11 15.18 12.10
N SER A 261 21.78 14.31 13.05
CA SER A 261 22.05 12.87 12.97
C SER A 261 21.00 12.04 13.68
N ALA A 262 20.83 10.77 13.26
CA ALA A 262 19.95 9.83 13.94
C ALA A 262 20.37 9.58 15.41
N ALA A 263 21.68 9.65 15.69
CA ALA A 263 22.23 9.53 17.04
C ALA A 263 21.75 10.66 17.96
N GLU A 264 21.66 11.90 17.45
CA GLU A 264 21.16 13.06 18.20
C GLU A 264 19.70 12.83 18.63
N VAL A 265 18.85 12.33 17.72
CA VAL A 265 17.44 12.02 18.03
C VAL A 265 17.34 10.87 19.04
N LEU A 266 18.12 9.79 18.84
CA LEU A 266 18.15 8.65 19.77
C LEU A 266 18.57 9.06 21.18
N HIS A 267 19.48 10.02 21.31
CA HIS A 267 19.91 10.53 22.62
C HIS A 267 18.74 11.23 23.32
N VAL A 268 18.07 12.16 22.64
CA VAL A 268 16.93 12.90 23.22
C VAL A 268 15.76 11.98 23.54
N LEU A 269 15.48 10.96 22.72
CA LEU A 269 14.41 9.98 22.98
C LEU A 269 14.66 9.09 24.20
N LYS A 270 15.91 8.90 24.65
CA LYS A 270 16.21 8.13 25.86
C LYS A 270 15.85 8.88 27.14
N ASP A 271 15.83 10.20 27.07
CA ASP A 271 15.58 11.06 28.22
C ASP A 271 14.07 11.32 28.43
N ILE A 272 13.23 10.88 27.48
CA ILE A 272 11.77 10.89 27.63
C ILE A 272 11.39 9.72 28.55
N ASP A 273 11.15 10.01 29.83
CA ASP A 273 10.60 9.03 30.78
C ASP A 273 9.06 9.01 30.67
N PRO A 274 8.45 7.92 30.16
CA PRO A 274 6.99 7.81 30.02
C PRO A 274 6.25 7.80 31.37
N ARG A 275 6.95 7.76 32.51
CA ARG A 275 6.36 7.70 33.86
C ARG A 275 6.12 9.06 34.51
N VAL A 276 6.64 10.15 33.94
CA VAL A 276 6.60 11.46 34.60
C VAL A 276 5.24 12.15 34.46
N GLU A 277 4.55 12.00 33.33
CA GLU A 277 3.24 12.66 33.12
C GLU A 277 2.03 11.88 33.65
N ALA A 278 2.14 10.57 33.87
CA ALA A 278 1.08 9.77 34.50
C ALA A 278 0.81 10.19 35.97
N ARG A 279 1.71 10.96 36.59
CA ARG A 279 1.52 11.55 37.93
C ARG A 279 0.78 12.88 37.92
N SER A 280 0.69 13.57 36.78
CA SER A 280 0.12 14.92 36.67
C SER A 280 -1.40 14.94 36.52
N LEU A 281 -2.01 13.80 36.17
CA LEU A 281 -3.46 13.66 35.93
C LEU A 281 -4.23 12.96 37.05
N GLN A 282 -3.62 12.77 38.23
CA GLN A 282 -4.39 12.35 39.41
C GLN A 282 -5.23 13.52 39.95
N LEU A 283 -6.43 13.66 39.42
CA LEU A 283 -7.53 14.36 40.10
C LEU A 283 -7.71 13.78 41.52
N PRO A 284 -8.03 14.60 42.53
CA PRO A 284 -8.25 14.10 43.89
C PRO A 284 -9.36 13.05 43.90
N SER A 285 -8.98 11.82 44.23
CA SER A 285 -9.90 10.70 44.40
C SER A 285 -10.83 10.99 45.58
N PHE A 286 -12.13 11.17 45.30
CA PHE A 286 -13.16 11.01 46.31
C PHE A 286 -13.26 9.52 46.65
N ALA A 287 -12.99 9.19 47.91
CA ALA A 287 -13.07 7.84 48.45
C ALA A 287 -14.46 7.23 48.27
N GLN A 288 -14.53 6.00 47.75
CA GLN A 288 -15.68 5.12 47.92
C GLN A 288 -15.33 4.00 48.92
N PRO A 289 -16.30 3.56 49.74
CA PRO A 289 -16.10 2.50 50.73
C PRO A 289 -16.10 1.09 50.08
N PRO A 290 -15.53 0.08 50.77
CA PRO A 290 -15.27 -1.23 50.20
C PRO A 290 -16.55 -2.08 50.15
N GLN A 291 -16.74 -2.84 49.07
CA GLN A 291 -17.63 -4.00 49.07
C GLN A 291 -16.88 -5.25 48.63
N ASP A 292 -17.11 -6.27 49.44
CA ASP A 292 -16.44 -7.56 49.50
C ASP A 292 -16.59 -8.42 48.25
N SER A 293 -15.61 -9.31 48.16
CA SER A 293 -15.50 -10.42 47.21
C SER A 293 -16.57 -11.48 47.45
N LEU A 294 -16.99 -12.19 46.38
CA LEU A 294 -17.03 -13.66 46.26
C LEU A 294 -17.84 -14.07 45.02
N ALA A 295 -17.20 -14.72 44.06
CA ALA A 295 -17.53 -16.08 43.57
C ALA A 295 -16.87 -16.37 42.22
N GLN A 296 -16.10 -17.45 42.21
CA GLN A 296 -15.52 -18.12 41.05
C GLN A 296 -16.62 -18.80 40.21
N GLN A 297 -16.43 -18.87 38.89
CA GLN A 297 -16.29 -20.09 38.09
C GLN A 297 -16.76 -19.92 36.63
N ASN A 298 -15.88 -20.35 35.72
CA ASN A 298 -16.12 -20.98 34.42
C ASN A 298 -17.21 -20.44 33.49
N SER A 299 -16.77 -19.91 32.35
CA SER A 299 -17.30 -20.31 31.03
C SER A 299 -16.51 -19.63 29.90
N ILE A 300 -15.91 -20.46 29.04
CA ILE A 300 -15.57 -20.10 27.66
C ILE A 300 -16.91 -19.79 26.97
N GLY A 301 -17.13 -18.53 26.59
CA GLY A 301 -18.37 -18.09 25.97
C GLY A 301 -18.14 -16.93 25.01
N TYR A 302 -18.29 -17.20 23.71
CA TYR A 302 -18.83 -16.22 22.74
C TYR A 302 -20.30 -15.90 23.11
N PRO A 303 -21.00 -14.85 22.59
CA PRO A 303 -20.64 -13.54 22.00
C PRO A 303 -21.46 -12.38 22.70
N PRO A 304 -21.69 -11.16 22.14
CA PRO A 304 -22.51 -10.87 20.93
C PRO A 304 -21.81 -9.89 19.97
N VAL A 305 -21.84 -10.07 18.63
CA VAL A 305 -22.99 -9.72 17.78
C VAL A 305 -23.14 -10.75 16.65
N ALA A 306 -24.31 -11.37 16.55
CA ALA A 306 -24.66 -12.28 15.46
C ALA A 306 -25.09 -11.48 14.20
N ILE A 307 -24.13 -10.85 13.51
CA ILE A 307 -24.36 -10.25 12.18
C ILE A 307 -24.35 -11.31 11.08
N LEU A 308 -23.68 -12.44 11.32
CA LEU A 308 -23.52 -13.55 10.37
C LEU A 308 -23.70 -14.90 11.07
N SER A 309 -24.29 -15.88 10.34
CA SER A 309 -24.19 -17.28 10.73
C SER A 309 -22.71 -17.72 10.69
N GLY A 310 -22.33 -18.72 11.49
CA GLY A 310 -20.94 -19.22 11.50
C GLY A 310 -20.45 -19.66 10.12
N GLU A 311 -21.35 -20.16 9.27
CA GLU A 311 -21.04 -20.51 7.88
C GLU A 311 -20.74 -19.27 7.02
N ASN A 312 -21.54 -18.19 7.14
CA ASN A 312 -21.30 -16.95 6.42
C ASN A 312 -20.07 -16.21 6.92
N TYR A 313 -19.72 -16.34 8.20
CA TYR A 313 -18.49 -15.80 8.77
C TYR A 313 -17.25 -16.47 8.14
N ASN A 314 -17.23 -17.80 8.06
CA ASN A 314 -16.11 -18.55 7.44
C ASN A 314 -15.99 -18.28 5.92
N ARG A 315 -17.13 -18.14 5.23
CA ARG A 315 -17.14 -17.77 3.80
C ARG A 315 -16.62 -16.34 3.59
N LEU A 316 -17.02 -15.40 4.45
CA LEU A 316 -16.52 -14.02 4.40
C LEU A 316 -15.01 -13.97 4.68
N GLU A 317 -14.51 -14.75 5.63
CA GLU A 317 -13.08 -14.90 5.92
C GLU A 317 -12.32 -15.44 4.70
N THR A 318 -12.88 -16.44 4.01
CA THR A 318 -12.30 -17.03 2.79
C THR A 318 -12.23 -16.02 1.65
N ILE A 319 -13.28 -15.25 1.44
CA ILE A 319 -13.29 -14.16 0.44
C ILE A 319 -12.23 -13.12 0.82
N LEU A 320 -12.19 -12.72 2.09
CA LEU A 320 -11.24 -11.71 2.58
C LEU A 320 -9.77 -12.19 2.45
N LEU A 321 -9.50 -13.48 2.65
CA LEU A 321 -8.18 -14.10 2.42
C LEU A 321 -7.67 -13.86 0.99
N GLU A 322 -8.53 -13.86 -0.03
CA GLU A 322 -8.13 -13.60 -1.42
C GLU A 322 -7.61 -12.16 -1.64
N PHE A 323 -8.07 -11.20 -0.84
CA PHE A 323 -7.74 -9.79 -1.01
C PHE A 323 -6.63 -9.30 -0.08
N VAL A 324 -6.63 -9.75 1.18
CA VAL A 324 -5.68 -9.28 2.21
C VAL A 324 -4.74 -10.36 2.73
N GLY A 325 -4.91 -11.62 2.31
CA GLY A 325 -4.05 -12.71 2.75
C GLY A 325 -4.21 -13.02 4.25
N PRO A 326 -3.13 -13.46 4.95
CA PRO A 326 -3.20 -14.05 6.30
C PRO A 326 -3.87 -13.19 7.38
N ILE A 327 -3.97 -11.87 7.17
CA ILE A 327 -4.61 -10.94 8.12
C ILE A 327 -6.14 -11.01 8.11
N ALA A 328 -6.74 -11.68 7.12
CA ALA A 328 -8.20 -11.76 6.95
C ALA A 328 -8.94 -12.18 8.23
N SER A 329 -8.43 -13.19 8.94
CA SER A 329 -9.03 -13.71 10.17
C SER A 329 -9.11 -12.67 11.30
N ARG A 330 -8.02 -11.91 11.46
CA ARG A 330 -7.88 -10.87 12.48
C ARG A 330 -8.66 -9.62 12.10
N LEU A 331 -8.58 -9.21 10.83
CA LEU A 331 -9.31 -8.07 10.29
C LEU A 331 -10.83 -8.29 10.41
N LEU A 332 -11.31 -9.47 10.01
CA LEU A 332 -12.73 -9.83 10.14
C LEU A 332 -13.18 -9.80 11.60
N ARG A 333 -12.40 -10.38 12.52
CA ARG A 333 -12.73 -10.38 13.95
C ARG A 333 -12.80 -8.97 14.54
N GLN A 334 -11.86 -8.11 14.14
CA GLN A 334 -11.78 -6.75 14.64
C GLN A 334 -12.94 -5.88 14.13
N VAL A 335 -13.25 -5.96 12.83
CA VAL A 335 -14.33 -5.16 12.23
C VAL A 335 -15.71 -5.70 12.63
N ALA A 336 -15.86 -7.02 12.79
CA ALA A 336 -17.11 -7.63 13.27
C ALA A 336 -17.44 -7.25 14.72
N ALA A 337 -16.45 -6.82 15.52
CA ALA A 337 -16.69 -6.34 16.88
C ALA A 337 -17.26 -4.92 16.94
N SER A 338 -17.10 -4.11 15.87
CA SER A 338 -17.53 -2.71 15.80
C SER A 338 -18.68 -2.45 14.82
N ALA A 339 -18.93 -3.35 13.87
CA ALA A 339 -20.02 -3.20 12.91
C ALA A 339 -21.39 -3.46 13.57
N SER A 340 -22.43 -2.73 13.17
CA SER A 340 -23.79 -2.93 13.67
C SER A 340 -24.64 -3.84 12.77
N ASN A 341 -24.26 -4.00 11.50
CA ASN A 341 -24.97 -4.80 10.51
C ASN A 341 -24.03 -5.30 9.41
N PHE A 342 -24.52 -6.19 8.54
CA PHE A 342 -23.68 -6.82 7.50
C PHE A 342 -23.19 -5.84 6.44
N GLU A 343 -24.04 -4.89 6.02
CA GLU A 343 -23.66 -3.89 5.01
C GLU A 343 -22.57 -2.96 5.53
N GLU A 344 -22.63 -2.59 6.81
CA GLU A 344 -21.60 -1.84 7.52
C GLU A 344 -20.32 -2.67 7.69
N LEU A 345 -20.44 -3.95 8.06
CA LEU A 345 -19.30 -4.88 8.15
C LEU A 345 -18.57 -4.99 6.80
N ILE A 346 -19.29 -5.20 5.71
CA ILE A 346 -18.72 -5.27 4.36
C ILE A 346 -18.13 -3.92 3.94
N SER A 347 -18.80 -2.81 4.25
CA SER A 347 -18.28 -1.47 3.91
C SER A 347 -17.01 -1.14 4.68
N GLN A 348 -16.95 -1.44 5.98
CA GLN A 348 -15.77 -1.26 6.80
C GLN A 348 -14.63 -2.19 6.36
N LEU A 349 -14.91 -3.45 6.01
CA LEU A 349 -13.92 -4.37 5.46
C LEU A 349 -13.40 -3.90 4.09
N ALA A 350 -14.27 -3.39 3.22
CA ALA A 350 -13.90 -2.89 1.90
C ALA A 350 -12.95 -1.69 2.00
N LEU A 351 -13.06 -0.84 3.03
CA LEU A 351 -12.14 0.29 3.25
C LEU A 351 -10.69 -0.16 3.48
N HIS A 352 -10.47 -1.42 3.88
CA HIS A 352 -9.13 -1.99 4.07
C HIS A 352 -8.53 -2.56 2.76
N LEU A 353 -9.25 -2.48 1.65
CA LEU A 353 -8.82 -2.95 0.34
C LEU A 353 -8.45 -1.78 -0.58
N ARG A 354 -7.61 -2.04 -1.58
CA ARG A 354 -7.30 -1.05 -2.64
C ARG A 354 -8.58 -0.65 -3.36
N GLU A 355 -8.72 0.61 -3.78
CA GLU A 355 -9.94 1.14 -4.44
C GLU A 355 -10.43 0.26 -5.60
N ASN A 356 -9.51 -0.29 -6.39
CA ASN A 356 -9.83 -1.19 -7.50
C ASN A 356 -10.29 -2.60 -7.07
N GLN A 357 -10.09 -2.98 -5.81
CA GLN A 357 -10.52 -4.24 -5.21
C GLN A 357 -11.80 -4.09 -4.37
N GLN A 358 -12.15 -2.87 -3.94
CA GLN A 358 -13.33 -2.64 -3.08
C GLN A 358 -14.63 -3.05 -3.75
N ILE A 359 -14.76 -2.76 -5.05
CA ILE A 359 -15.95 -3.10 -5.85
C ILE A 359 -16.05 -4.62 -6.01
N ASP A 360 -14.95 -5.29 -6.35
CA ASP A 360 -14.93 -6.76 -6.52
C ASP A 360 -15.23 -7.48 -5.21
N PHE A 361 -14.65 -7.03 -4.10
CA PHE A 361 -14.94 -7.55 -2.77
C PHE A 361 -16.41 -7.36 -2.39
N LYS A 362 -16.95 -6.14 -2.54
CA LYS A 362 -18.37 -5.88 -2.27
C LYS A 362 -19.25 -6.82 -3.09
N ASN A 363 -19.00 -6.96 -4.39
CA ASN A 363 -19.75 -7.86 -5.27
C ASN A 363 -19.67 -9.33 -4.85
N LYS A 364 -18.49 -9.83 -4.49
CA LYS A 364 -18.32 -11.21 -3.99
C LYS A 364 -19.06 -11.45 -2.68
N THR A 365 -19.15 -10.45 -1.81
CA THR A 365 -19.81 -10.56 -0.51
C THR A 365 -21.34 -10.41 -0.58
N MET A 366 -21.90 -9.81 -1.65
CA MET A 366 -23.35 -9.70 -1.84
C MET A 366 -24.05 -11.06 -1.91
N PHE A 367 -23.38 -12.09 -2.42
CA PHE A 367 -23.91 -13.47 -2.50
C PHE A 367 -24.06 -14.17 -1.14
N LEU A 368 -23.54 -13.60 -0.04
CA LEU A 368 -23.66 -14.17 1.30
C LEU A 368 -25.05 -13.94 1.94
N LEU A 369 -25.87 -13.06 1.36
CA LEU A 369 -27.22 -12.72 1.86
C LEU A 369 -28.37 -13.41 1.09
N GLU A 370 -28.09 -14.06 -0.04
CA GLU A 370 -29.12 -14.77 -0.80
C GLU A 370 -29.33 -16.19 -0.25
N LYS A 371 -30.54 -16.47 0.25
CA LYS A 371 -30.94 -17.84 0.60
C LYS A 371 -30.87 -18.73 -0.65
N PRO A 372 -30.38 -19.99 -0.54
CA PRO A 372 -30.37 -20.90 -1.67
C PRO A 372 -31.80 -21.37 -1.91
N THR A 373 -32.44 -20.88 -2.97
CA THR A 373 -33.60 -21.55 -3.55
C THR A 373 -33.26 -21.78 -5.01
N LEU A 374 -33.36 -23.04 -5.43
CA LEU A 374 -33.07 -23.59 -6.77
C LEU A 374 -31.66 -24.16 -7.01
N LEU A 375 -31.25 -25.12 -6.17
CA LEU A 375 -30.51 -26.29 -6.66
C LEU A 375 -31.06 -27.55 -5.99
N GLN A 376 -32.30 -27.91 -6.34
CA GLN A 376 -32.81 -29.26 -6.15
C GLN A 376 -34.06 -29.46 -7.02
N GLU A 377 -33.83 -29.67 -8.31
CA GLU A 377 -34.62 -30.67 -9.01
C GLU A 377 -33.68 -31.43 -9.94
N LEU A 378 -33.34 -32.62 -9.44
CA LEU A 378 -32.52 -33.62 -10.06
C LEU A 378 -33.16 -34.08 -11.37
N THR A 379 -32.34 -34.11 -12.41
CA THR A 379 -32.23 -35.24 -13.36
C THR A 379 -33.27 -36.35 -13.19
N VAL A 380 -34.38 -36.32 -13.95
CA VAL A 380 -35.15 -37.52 -14.34
C VAL A 380 -35.85 -37.28 -15.69
N LYS A 381 -35.46 -38.10 -16.70
CA LYS A 381 -36.23 -38.56 -17.88
C LYS A 381 -36.62 -37.52 -18.95
N SER A 382 -35.97 -37.52 -20.12
CA SER A 382 -36.22 -38.38 -21.31
C SER A 382 -37.53 -38.07 -22.07
N ASP A 383 -37.31 -37.78 -23.36
CA ASP A 383 -38.21 -37.90 -24.52
C ASP A 383 -39.05 -36.72 -25.03
N GLN A 384 -38.65 -36.30 -26.23
CA GLN A 384 -39.43 -35.96 -27.43
C GLN A 384 -40.65 -35.04 -27.32
N SER A 385 -40.58 -33.86 -27.95
CA SER A 385 -41.34 -33.52 -29.18
C SER A 385 -41.14 -32.05 -29.55
N GLY A 386 -40.96 -31.80 -30.85
CA GLY A 386 -40.79 -30.45 -31.39
C GLY A 386 -42.10 -29.69 -31.56
N ILE A 387 -42.01 -28.38 -31.72
CA ILE A 387 -42.41 -27.62 -32.92
C ILE A 387 -42.19 -26.11 -32.67
N ASN A 388 -41.61 -25.49 -33.71
CA ASN A 388 -41.39 -24.08 -34.01
C ASN A 388 -42.40 -23.06 -33.44
N SER A 389 -41.92 -21.86 -33.10
CA SER A 389 -41.88 -20.71 -34.05
C SER A 389 -41.40 -19.41 -33.39
N ASN A 390 -40.36 -18.83 -34.01
CA ASN A 390 -39.88 -17.45 -33.98
C ASN A 390 -40.78 -16.38 -33.34
N ASN A 391 -40.25 -15.64 -32.36
CA ASN A 391 -39.73 -14.29 -32.61
C ASN A 391 -39.14 -13.63 -31.34
N LEU A 392 -38.12 -12.80 -31.60
CA LEU A 392 -37.61 -11.66 -30.82
C LEU A 392 -36.45 -11.88 -29.83
N LEU A 393 -35.28 -11.50 -30.37
CA LEU A 393 -34.14 -10.79 -29.77
C LEU A 393 -32.93 -11.60 -29.30
N ASN A 394 -32.12 -11.95 -30.30
CA ASN A 394 -30.66 -11.93 -30.24
C ASN A 394 -30.15 -10.72 -29.42
N GLN A 395 -29.28 -10.97 -28.44
CA GLN A 395 -28.26 -10.00 -28.06
C GLN A 395 -26.89 -10.58 -28.39
N GLU A 396 -26.31 -9.97 -29.41
CA GLU A 396 -25.05 -10.30 -30.05
C GLU A 396 -23.85 -10.05 -29.11
N SER A 397 -22.89 -10.95 -29.15
CA SER A 397 -21.49 -10.65 -28.82
C SER A 397 -20.92 -9.72 -29.90
N GLN A 398 -21.12 -8.41 -29.77
CA GLN A 398 -20.53 -7.42 -30.68
C GLN A 398 -19.10 -7.07 -30.27
N VAL A 399 -18.15 -7.41 -31.13
CA VAL A 399 -16.78 -6.89 -31.14
C VAL A 399 -16.82 -5.36 -31.21
N ILE A 400 -16.03 -4.68 -30.37
CA ILE A 400 -15.90 -3.22 -30.33
C ILE A 400 -15.32 -2.74 -31.68
N SER A 401 -16.11 -2.01 -32.47
CA SER A 401 -15.68 -1.48 -33.77
C SER A 401 -14.94 -0.14 -33.63
N ASP A 402 -14.02 0.16 -34.56
CA ASP A 402 -13.28 1.44 -34.57
C ASP A 402 -14.20 2.66 -34.60
N LYS A 403 -15.34 2.55 -35.30
CA LYS A 403 -16.36 3.61 -35.34
C LYS A 403 -16.98 3.87 -33.96
N PHE A 404 -17.15 2.82 -33.15
CA PHE A 404 -17.65 2.96 -31.78
C PHE A 404 -16.59 3.57 -30.84
N LEU A 405 -15.31 3.29 -31.08
CA LEU A 405 -14.21 3.92 -30.34
C LEU A 405 -14.12 5.42 -30.61
N GLU A 406 -14.24 5.84 -31.87
CA GLU A 406 -14.29 7.26 -32.25
C GLU A 406 -15.48 7.99 -31.63
N GLU A 407 -16.63 7.32 -31.54
CA GLU A 407 -17.82 7.83 -30.89
C GLU A 407 -17.65 7.98 -29.37
N CYS A 408 -17.05 6.99 -28.71
CA CYS A 408 -16.68 7.07 -27.30
C CYS A 408 -15.70 8.22 -27.03
N GLU A 409 -14.67 8.37 -27.87
CA GLU A 409 -13.69 9.46 -27.75
C GLU A 409 -14.35 10.83 -27.91
N ARG A 410 -15.20 10.99 -28.91
CA ARG A 410 -15.91 12.25 -29.17
C ARG A 410 -16.85 12.64 -28.04
N GLU A 411 -17.66 11.71 -27.53
CA GLU A 411 -18.60 12.00 -26.43
C GLU A 411 -17.85 12.22 -25.11
N LEU A 412 -16.78 11.47 -24.85
CA LEU A 412 -15.97 11.64 -23.65
C LEU A 412 -15.19 12.97 -23.70
N ALA A 413 -14.70 13.39 -24.87
CA ALA A 413 -14.02 14.67 -25.06
C ALA A 413 -14.92 15.88 -24.74
N LYS A 414 -16.23 15.78 -24.97
CA LYS A 414 -17.20 16.82 -24.58
C LYS A 414 -17.32 16.98 -23.06
N LEU A 415 -16.97 15.95 -22.28
CA LEU A 415 -17.16 15.91 -20.83
C LEU A 415 -15.87 16.18 -20.05
N ILE A 416 -14.74 15.66 -20.53
CA ILE A 416 -13.46 15.73 -19.82
C ILE A 416 -12.31 16.30 -20.67
N GLY A 417 -12.60 16.77 -21.89
CA GLY A 417 -11.64 17.46 -22.73
C GLY A 417 -10.60 16.54 -23.40
N PRO A 418 -9.40 17.05 -23.75
CA PRO A 418 -8.46 16.38 -24.65
C PRO A 418 -7.88 15.07 -24.10
N ILE A 419 -8.04 14.79 -22.80
CA ILE A 419 -7.59 13.53 -22.16
C ILE A 419 -8.42 12.31 -22.58
N ALA A 420 -9.62 12.52 -23.16
CA ALA A 420 -10.53 11.46 -23.57
C ALA A 420 -9.88 10.40 -24.47
N LYS A 421 -9.08 10.84 -25.46
CA LYS A 421 -8.36 9.93 -26.38
C LYS A 421 -7.46 8.95 -25.65
N PHE A 422 -6.71 9.46 -24.67
CA PHE A 422 -5.80 8.65 -23.87
C PHE A 422 -6.56 7.62 -23.02
N LEU A 423 -7.70 8.00 -22.44
CA LEU A 423 -8.51 7.11 -21.61
C LEU A 423 -9.18 6.00 -22.42
N VAL A 424 -9.66 6.30 -23.63
CA VAL A 424 -10.20 5.29 -24.57
C VAL A 424 -9.12 4.29 -24.96
N GLN A 425 -7.92 4.75 -25.32
CA GLN A 425 -6.79 3.87 -25.65
C GLN A 425 -6.30 3.04 -24.45
N LYS A 426 -6.31 3.62 -23.25
CA LYS A 426 -5.94 2.93 -22.00
C LYS A 426 -6.95 1.84 -21.65
N ALA A 427 -8.25 2.11 -21.77
CA ALA A 427 -9.31 1.13 -21.51
C ALA A 427 -9.24 -0.07 -22.48
N MET A 428 -8.91 0.18 -23.75
CA MET A 428 -8.70 -0.87 -24.76
C MET A 428 -7.47 -1.75 -24.48
N LYS A 429 -6.35 -1.15 -24.05
CA LYS A 429 -5.11 -1.91 -23.76
C LYS A 429 -5.16 -2.68 -22.45
N SER A 430 -5.97 -2.23 -21.50
CA SER A 430 -6.03 -2.79 -20.14
C SER A 430 -7.00 -3.97 -20.02
N SER A 431 -7.79 -4.26 -21.06
CA SER A 431 -8.91 -5.20 -20.98
C SER A 431 -9.00 -6.05 -22.25
N GLY A 432 -8.65 -7.34 -22.17
CA GLY A 432 -8.89 -8.29 -23.27
C GLY A 432 -10.38 -8.54 -23.48
N GLN A 433 -10.80 -8.78 -24.73
CA GLN A 433 -12.19 -9.07 -25.19
C GLN A 433 -13.31 -8.69 -24.19
N ILE A 434 -13.46 -7.39 -23.92
CA ILE A 434 -14.55 -6.87 -23.10
C ILE A 434 -15.78 -6.53 -23.96
N SER A 435 -16.96 -6.68 -23.36
CA SER A 435 -18.21 -6.31 -24.02
C SER A 435 -18.34 -4.80 -24.17
N ARG A 436 -19.14 -4.36 -25.16
CA ARG A 436 -19.45 -2.94 -25.40
C ARG A 436 -19.99 -2.24 -24.15
N ALA A 437 -20.84 -2.93 -23.37
CA ALA A 437 -21.42 -2.41 -22.14
C ALA A 437 -20.38 -2.19 -21.03
N GLU A 438 -19.44 -3.11 -20.91
CA GLU A 438 -18.39 -3.07 -19.91
C GLU A 438 -17.34 -2.00 -20.23
N PHE A 439 -17.02 -1.84 -21.52
CA PHE A 439 -16.17 -0.76 -22.00
C PHE A 439 -16.74 0.62 -21.66
N VAL A 440 -18.04 0.84 -21.90
CA VAL A 440 -18.70 2.11 -21.58
C VAL A 440 -18.73 2.38 -20.07
N LYS A 441 -18.92 1.35 -19.24
CA LYS A 441 -18.84 1.48 -17.77
C LYS A 441 -17.45 1.90 -17.30
N ILE A 442 -16.39 1.33 -17.87
CA ILE A 442 -14.99 1.70 -17.55
C ILE A 442 -14.73 3.16 -17.91
N LEU A 443 -15.19 3.63 -19.07
CA LEU A 443 -15.01 5.03 -19.48
C LEU A 443 -15.84 5.98 -18.61
N ALA A 444 -17.06 5.59 -18.27
CA ALA A 444 -17.93 6.39 -17.41
C ALA A 444 -17.37 6.57 -15.99
N SER A 445 -16.61 5.60 -15.48
CA SER A 445 -15.94 5.72 -14.18
C SER A 445 -14.82 6.76 -14.16
N GLN A 446 -14.41 7.28 -15.33
CA GLN A 446 -13.40 8.34 -15.46
C GLN A 446 -14.03 9.73 -15.53
N ILE A 447 -15.36 9.85 -15.51
CA ILE A 447 -16.08 11.12 -15.53
C ILE A 447 -16.31 11.57 -14.08
N PRO A 448 -15.80 12.75 -13.65
CA PRO A 448 -15.90 13.18 -12.25
C PRO A 448 -17.32 13.44 -11.75
N GLU A 449 -18.23 13.83 -12.64
CA GLU A 449 -19.61 14.16 -12.31
C GLU A 449 -20.56 12.95 -12.52
N PRO A 450 -21.17 12.38 -11.46
CA PRO A 450 -21.95 11.14 -11.55
C PRO A 450 -23.17 11.22 -12.49
N GLN A 451 -23.82 12.38 -12.55
CA GLN A 451 -24.97 12.60 -13.45
C GLN A 451 -24.54 12.62 -14.92
N LYS A 452 -23.39 13.22 -15.24
CA LYS A 452 -22.82 13.21 -16.60
C LYS A 452 -22.31 11.83 -16.98
N ALA A 453 -21.77 11.08 -16.02
CA ALA A 453 -21.37 9.69 -16.22
C ALA A 453 -22.57 8.81 -16.59
N LEU A 454 -23.71 8.97 -15.91
CA LEU A 454 -24.94 8.24 -16.21
C LEU A 454 -25.50 8.60 -17.59
N GLN A 455 -25.53 9.89 -17.95
CA GLN A 455 -25.95 10.36 -19.28
C GLN A 455 -25.04 9.82 -20.40
N PHE A 456 -23.73 9.77 -20.16
CA PHE A 456 -22.75 9.19 -21.07
C PHE A 456 -23.01 7.69 -21.30
N GLN A 457 -23.29 6.94 -20.24
CA GLN A 457 -23.64 5.51 -20.36
C GLN A 457 -24.93 5.30 -21.15
N GLN A 458 -25.99 6.07 -20.83
CA GLN A 458 -27.28 5.96 -21.50
C GLN A 458 -27.19 6.25 -22.99
N ARG A 459 -26.39 7.24 -23.39
CA ARG A 459 -26.24 7.65 -24.81
C ARG A 459 -25.46 6.66 -25.66
N LEU A 460 -24.50 5.93 -25.09
CA LEU A 460 -23.65 5.00 -25.84
C LEU A 460 -24.17 3.56 -25.84
N LEU A 461 -25.11 3.25 -24.93
CA LEU A 461 -25.75 1.94 -24.77
C LEU A 461 -27.22 1.91 -25.21
N SER A 462 -27.80 3.07 -25.57
CA SER A 462 -29.03 3.18 -26.36
C SER A 462 -28.76 2.89 -27.83
#